data_AF-A0ABD2T3P6-F1
#
_entry.id   AF-A0ABD2T3P6-F1
#
_cell.length_a   1.000
_cell.length_b   1.000
_cell.length_c   1.000
_cell.angle_alpha   90.00
_cell.angle_beta   90.00
_cell.angle_gamma   90.00
#
_symmetry.space_group_name_H-M   'P 1'
#
loop_
_entity.id
_entity.type
_entity.pdbx_description
1 polymer ?
#
loop_
_entity_poly.entity_id
_entity_poly.type
_entity_poly.pdbx_seq_one_letter_code
_entity_poly.pdbx_strand_id
1 'polypeptide(L)'
;MMNDFQCLRENIVAEHKEGLRKQYSNVNGEEPSEEAIEKMMQERVFESRVEKGVMENQDRHEAVKEIQNSLVELHQVFLDMAVMVETQGDQMNNIEQNVVSAGGYVNGGMKELDHANRMKRTRTWACWIGALVLVFLLICLIAILF
;
A
#
# COMPACT_ATOMS: atom_id res chain seq x y z
N MET A 1 42.70 34.99 -15.76
CA MET A 1 41.33 34.44 -15.62
C MET A 1 40.31 35.19 -16.48
N MET A 2 40.08 36.51 -16.31
CA MET A 2 39.12 37.25 -17.14
C MET A 2 39.55 37.40 -18.61
N ASN A 3 40.83 37.69 -18.86
CA ASN A 3 41.38 37.84 -20.21
C ASN A 3 41.37 36.52 -20.99
N ASP A 4 41.62 35.40 -20.32
CA ASP A 4 41.61 34.08 -20.96
C ASP A 4 40.20 33.71 -21.44
N PHE A 5 39.17 34.08 -20.66
CA PHE A 5 37.76 33.88 -21.01
C PHE A 5 37.33 34.75 -22.19
N GLN A 6 37.79 36.00 -22.25
CA GLN A 6 37.52 36.90 -23.37
C GLN A 6 38.20 36.43 -24.66
N CYS A 7 39.47 36.03 -24.57
CA CYS A 7 40.22 35.46 -25.69
C CYS A 7 39.56 34.18 -26.22
N LEU A 8 39.14 33.27 -25.33
CA LEU A 8 38.43 32.06 -25.71
C LEU A 8 37.10 32.38 -26.40
N ARG A 9 36.32 33.35 -25.89
CA ARG A 9 35.05 33.75 -26.50
C ARG A 9 35.25 34.33 -27.90
N GLU A 10 36.26 35.18 -28.08
CA GLU A 10 36.62 35.73 -29.39
C GLU A 10 37.00 34.62 -30.37
N ASN A 11 37.79 33.64 -29.92
CA ASN A 11 38.21 32.52 -30.76
C ASN A 11 37.02 31.64 -31.18
N ILE A 12 36.07 31.37 -30.27
CA ILE A 12 34.85 30.61 -30.55
C ILE A 12 33.96 31.35 -31.56
N VAL A 13 33.77 32.66 -31.38
CA VAL A 13 32.95 33.47 -32.30
C VAL A 13 33.60 33.54 -33.68
N ALA A 14 34.92 33.72 -33.74
CA ALA A 14 35.67 33.72 -34.99
C ALA A 14 35.55 32.38 -35.73
N GLU A 15 35.74 31.25 -35.02
CA GLU A 15 35.61 29.91 -35.59
C GLU A 15 34.21 29.65 -36.15
N HIS A 16 33.16 30.05 -35.41
CA HIS A 16 31.78 29.95 -35.89
C HIS A 16 31.55 30.78 -37.15
N LYS A 17 32.02 32.03 -37.15
CA LYS A 17 31.87 32.95 -38.28
C LYS A 17 32.56 32.42 -39.54
N GLU A 18 33.76 31.85 -39.40
CA GLU A 18 34.48 31.19 -40.48
C GLU A 18 33.73 29.96 -41.01
N GLY A 19 33.14 29.15 -40.12
CA GLY A 19 32.30 28.02 -40.50
C GLY A 19 31.11 28.46 -41.35
N LEU A 20 30.42 29.54 -40.96
CA LEU A 20 29.28 30.08 -41.72
C LEU A 20 29.72 30.61 -43.08
N ARG A 21 30.86 31.31 -43.13
CA ARG A 21 31.44 31.86 -44.36
C ARG A 21 31.76 30.77 -45.38
N LYS A 22 32.40 29.67 -44.92
CA LYS A 22 32.71 28.51 -45.77
C LYS A 22 31.44 27.84 -46.29
N GLN A 23 30.44 27.65 -45.43
CA GLN A 23 29.17 27.01 -45.82
C GLN A 23 28.41 27.86 -46.84
N TYR A 24 28.37 29.18 -46.64
CA TYR A 24 27.71 30.10 -47.56
C TYR A 24 28.41 30.17 -48.91
N SER A 25 29.75 30.27 -48.92
CA SER A 25 30.55 30.27 -50.15
C SER A 25 30.39 28.96 -50.94
N ASN A 26 30.31 27.81 -50.26
CA ASN A 26 30.07 26.52 -50.92
C ASN A 26 28.69 26.41 -51.58
N VAL A 27 27.66 27.09 -51.05
CA VAL A 27 26.28 27.00 -51.56
C VAL A 27 25.98 28.09 -52.60
N ASN A 28 26.42 29.32 -52.36
CA ASN A 28 26.09 30.48 -53.20
C ASN A 28 27.19 30.89 -54.18
N GLY A 29 28.42 30.36 -54.04
CA GLY A 29 29.55 30.65 -54.94
C GLY A 29 30.14 32.06 -54.82
N GLU A 30 29.61 32.91 -53.93
CA GLU A 30 30.04 34.29 -53.71
C GLU A 30 30.42 34.53 -52.24
N GLU A 31 31.35 35.47 -51.99
CA GLU A 31 31.76 35.82 -50.63
C GLU A 31 30.63 36.58 -49.91
N PRO A 32 30.19 36.12 -48.72
CA PRO A 32 29.15 36.80 -47.98
C PRO A 32 29.64 38.11 -47.37
N SER A 33 28.77 39.13 -47.36
CA SER A 33 29.02 40.34 -46.59
C SER A 33 29.00 40.05 -45.08
N GLU A 34 29.79 40.81 -44.32
CA GLU A 34 29.87 40.70 -42.86
C GLU A 34 28.49 40.77 -42.17
N GLU A 35 27.61 41.64 -42.66
CA GLU A 35 26.22 41.78 -42.19
C GLU A 35 25.37 40.52 -42.41
N ALA A 36 25.56 39.82 -43.55
CA ALA A 36 24.85 38.59 -43.85
C ALA A 36 25.28 37.44 -42.92
N ILE A 37 26.57 37.37 -42.58
CA ILE A 37 27.08 36.37 -41.64
C ILE A 37 26.55 36.64 -40.22
N GLU A 38 26.56 37.89 -39.78
CA GLU A 38 26.02 38.31 -38.49
C GLU A 38 24.53 37.90 -38.34
N LYS A 39 23.74 38.14 -39.38
CA LYS A 39 22.31 37.79 -39.43
C LYS A 39 22.10 36.27 -39.38
N MET A 40 22.84 35.50 -40.16
CA MET A 40 22.78 34.02 -40.13
C MET A 40 23.23 33.44 -38.77
N MET A 41 24.16 34.10 -38.08
CA MET A 41 24.58 33.71 -36.75
C MET A 41 23.46 33.95 -35.73
N GLN A 42 22.80 35.10 -35.78
CA GLN A 42 21.65 35.40 -34.92
C GLN A 42 20.48 34.44 -35.16
N GLU A 43 20.19 34.13 -36.42
CA GLU A 43 19.11 33.21 -36.82
C GLU A 43 19.36 31.80 -36.28
N ARG A 44 20.58 31.26 -36.45
CA ARG A 44 20.94 29.94 -35.88
C ARG A 44 20.90 29.89 -34.36
N VAL A 45 21.32 30.97 -33.69
CA VAL A 45 21.23 31.05 -32.23
C VAL A 45 19.77 31.06 -31.77
N PHE A 46 18.90 31.76 -32.49
CA PHE A 46 17.47 31.78 -32.23
C PHE A 46 16.83 30.40 -32.46
N GLU A 47 17.08 29.77 -33.62
CA GLU A 47 16.61 28.42 -33.93
C GLU A 47 17.05 27.40 -32.88
N SER A 48 18.33 27.41 -32.51
CA SER A 48 18.87 26.50 -31.49
C SER A 48 18.22 26.72 -30.12
N ARG A 49 17.90 27.97 -29.75
CA ARG A 49 17.17 28.28 -28.50
C ARG A 49 15.73 27.78 -28.54
N VAL A 50 15.04 27.97 -29.66
CA VAL A 50 13.66 27.50 -29.84
C VAL A 50 13.60 25.98 -29.79
N GLU A 51 14.48 25.29 -30.53
CA GLU A 51 14.54 23.83 -30.56
C GLU A 51 14.81 23.24 -29.17
N LYS A 52 15.78 23.79 -28.44
CA LYS A 52 16.06 23.38 -27.05
C LYS A 52 14.87 23.62 -26.11
N GLY A 53 14.19 24.77 -26.23
CA GLY A 53 13.02 25.08 -25.41
C GLY A 53 11.81 24.20 -25.71
N VAL A 54 11.65 23.77 -26.97
CA VAL A 54 10.61 22.81 -27.36
C VAL A 54 10.94 21.42 -26.82
N MET A 55 12.18 20.96 -26.97
CA MET A 55 12.63 19.66 -26.45
C MET A 55 12.50 19.58 -24.93
N GLU A 56 12.94 20.62 -24.20
CA GLU A 56 12.80 20.66 -22.74
C GLU A 56 11.33 20.63 -22.29
N ASN A 57 10.44 21.35 -23.00
CA ASN A 57 9.00 21.27 -22.70
C ASN A 57 8.41 19.90 -23.01
N GLN A 58 8.85 19.26 -24.10
CA GLN A 58 8.41 17.92 -24.47
C GLN A 58 8.80 16.91 -23.39
N ASP A 59 10.06 16.93 -22.94
CA ASP A 59 10.58 16.04 -21.88
C ASP A 59 9.80 16.23 -20.57
N ARG A 60 9.54 17.49 -20.20
CA ARG A 60 8.71 17.80 -19.02
C ARG A 60 7.27 17.31 -19.17
N HIS A 61 6.70 17.43 -20.36
CA HIS A 61 5.34 16.97 -20.61
C HIS A 61 5.22 15.45 -20.54
N GLU A 62 6.22 14.73 -21.05
CA GLU A 62 6.31 13.28 -20.95
C GLU A 62 6.45 12.83 -19.49
N ALA A 63 7.30 13.49 -18.69
CA ALA A 63 7.41 13.22 -17.26
C ALA A 63 6.08 13.48 -16.51
N VAL A 64 5.36 14.55 -16.83
CA VAL A 64 4.04 14.83 -16.23
C VAL A 64 3.01 13.76 -16.63
N LYS A 65 3.04 13.29 -17.87
CA LYS A 65 2.17 12.23 -18.35
C LYS A 65 2.44 10.90 -17.64
N GLU A 66 3.72 10.59 -17.38
CA GLU A 66 4.10 9.43 -16.57
C GLU A 66 3.54 9.53 -15.15
N ILE A 67 3.70 10.69 -14.49
CA ILE A 67 3.12 10.93 -13.16
C ILE A 67 1.60 10.77 -13.18
N GLN A 68 0.92 11.29 -14.22
CA GLN A 68 -0.53 11.13 -14.36
C GLN A 68 -0.94 9.66 -14.48
N ASN A 69 -0.22 8.87 -15.27
CA ASN A 69 -0.49 7.44 -15.40
C ASN A 69 -0.31 6.71 -14.05
N SER A 70 0.78 6.98 -13.33
CA SER A 70 1.01 6.42 -12.00
C SER A 70 -0.06 6.83 -10.99
N LEU A 71 -0.57 8.07 -11.06
CA LEU A 71 -1.67 8.54 -10.21
C LEU A 71 -2.98 7.76 -10.48
N VAL A 72 -3.28 7.48 -11.76
CA VAL A 72 -4.45 6.70 -12.16
C VAL A 72 -4.33 5.25 -11.65
N GLU A 73 -3.16 4.64 -11.79
CA GLU A 73 -2.90 3.30 -11.25
C GLU A 73 -3.04 3.27 -9.73
N LEU A 74 -2.47 4.25 -9.02
CA LEU A 74 -2.60 4.37 -7.57
C LEU A 74 -4.06 4.53 -7.15
N HIS A 75 -4.84 5.34 -7.88
CA HIS A 75 -6.28 5.50 -7.63
C HIS A 75 -7.02 4.17 -7.75
N GLN A 76 -6.68 3.36 -8.74
CA GLN A 76 -7.25 2.02 -8.91
C GLN A 76 -6.90 1.10 -7.74
N VAL A 77 -5.68 1.13 -7.23
CA VAL A 77 -5.27 0.39 -6.01
C VAL A 77 -6.10 0.82 -4.80
N PHE A 78 -6.35 2.13 -4.62
CA PHE A 78 -7.21 2.63 -3.55
C PHE A 78 -8.66 2.14 -3.66
N LEU A 79 -9.21 2.09 -4.87
CA LEU A 79 -10.55 1.57 -5.11
C LEU A 79 -10.64 0.06 -4.80
N ASP A 80 -9.66 -0.73 -5.24
CA ASP A 80 -9.60 -2.16 -4.95
C ASP A 80 -9.43 -2.42 -3.44
N MET A 81 -8.65 -1.59 -2.75
CA MET A 81 -8.53 -1.65 -1.29
C MET A 81 -9.85 -1.36 -0.59
N ALA A 82 -10.64 -0.38 -1.06
CA ALA A 82 -11.96 -0.09 -0.51
C ALA A 82 -12.91 -1.31 -0.62
N VAL A 83 -12.91 -1.97 -1.78
CA VAL A 83 -13.68 -3.21 -2.01
C VAL A 83 -13.19 -4.36 -1.11
N MET A 84 -11.88 -4.51 -0.97
CA MET A 84 -11.28 -5.58 -0.14
C MET A 84 -11.58 -5.39 1.36
N VAL A 85 -11.61 -4.14 1.85
CA VAL A 85 -11.99 -3.83 3.24
C VAL A 85 -13.48 -4.07 3.47
N GLU A 86 -14.34 -3.71 2.52
CA GLU A 86 -15.78 -3.98 2.60
C GLU A 86 -16.06 -5.49 2.66
N THR A 87 -15.39 -6.29 1.83
CA THR A 87 -15.52 -7.76 1.83
C THR A 87 -14.92 -8.45 3.05
N GLN A 88 -13.96 -7.83 3.75
CA GLN A 88 -13.45 -8.34 5.03
C GLN A 88 -14.43 -8.16 6.21
N GLY A 89 -15.48 -7.34 6.06
CA GLY A 89 -16.52 -7.15 7.09
C GLY A 89 -17.24 -8.45 7.48
N ASP A 90 -17.49 -9.34 6.51
CA ASP A 90 -18.22 -10.60 6.75
C ASP A 90 -17.39 -11.66 7.49
N GLN A 91 -16.05 -11.67 7.33
CA GLN A 91 -15.20 -12.64 8.03
C GLN A 91 -14.93 -12.26 9.49
N MET A 92 -14.97 -10.97 9.83
CA MET A 92 -14.89 -10.50 11.23
C MET A 92 -16.06 -11.06 12.06
N ASN A 93 -17.27 -11.09 11.49
CA ASN A 93 -18.47 -11.65 12.12
C ASN A 93 -18.30 -13.14 12.51
N ASN A 94 -17.60 -13.92 11.68
CA ASN A 94 -17.36 -15.34 11.95
C ASN A 94 -16.38 -15.57 13.11
N ILE A 95 -15.38 -14.71 13.31
CA ILE A 95 -14.45 -14.81 14.44
C ILE A 95 -15.18 -14.48 15.75
N GLU A 96 -15.94 -13.37 15.76
CA GLU A 96 -16.75 -12.98 16.92
C GLU A 96 -17.77 -14.06 17.28
N GLN A 97 -18.48 -14.59 16.28
CA GLN A 97 -19.45 -15.67 16.48
C GLN A 97 -18.81 -16.95 17.02
N ASN A 98 -17.62 -17.33 16.53
CA ASN A 98 -16.89 -18.49 17.04
C ASN A 98 -16.42 -18.29 18.48
N VAL A 99 -15.95 -17.09 18.84
CA VAL A 99 -15.52 -16.77 20.22
C VAL A 99 -16.72 -16.75 21.18
N VAL A 100 -17.83 -16.13 20.79
CA VAL A 100 -19.08 -16.14 21.57
C VAL A 100 -19.60 -17.57 21.75
N SER A 101 -19.59 -18.37 20.68
CA SER A 101 -20.01 -19.77 20.74
C SER A 101 -19.10 -20.61 21.65
N ALA A 102 -17.78 -20.46 21.53
CA ALA A 102 -16.81 -21.15 22.40
C ALA A 102 -17.01 -20.76 23.88
N GLY A 103 -17.21 -19.48 24.18
CA GLY A 103 -17.54 -19.01 25.53
C GLY A 103 -18.84 -19.62 26.06
N GLY A 104 -19.87 -19.73 25.21
CA GLY A 104 -21.12 -20.40 25.52
C GLY A 104 -20.95 -21.88 25.89
N TYR A 105 -20.18 -22.63 25.11
CA TYR A 105 -19.89 -24.05 25.37
C TYR A 105 -19.13 -24.26 26.68
N VAL A 106 -18.12 -23.43 26.97
CA VAL A 106 -17.35 -23.51 28.23
C VAL A 106 -18.26 -23.26 29.44
N ASN A 107 -19.08 -22.19 29.38
CA ASN A 107 -20.01 -21.86 30.47
C ASN A 107 -21.09 -22.95 30.66
N GLY A 108 -21.61 -23.52 29.57
CA GLY A 108 -22.53 -24.65 29.61
C GLY A 108 -21.90 -25.89 30.26
N GLY A 109 -20.69 -26.26 29.82
CA GLY A 109 -19.95 -27.38 30.39
C GLY A 109 -19.62 -27.20 31.87
N MET A 110 -19.29 -25.98 32.31
CA MET A 110 -19.08 -25.68 33.73
C MET A 110 -20.35 -25.89 34.57
N LYS A 111 -21.53 -25.52 34.06
CA LYS A 111 -22.81 -25.75 34.75
C LYS A 111 -23.14 -27.23 34.85
N GLU A 112 -22.90 -28.00 33.80
CA GLU A 112 -23.10 -29.46 33.82
C GLU A 112 -22.16 -30.15 34.81
N LEU A 113 -20.89 -29.76 34.86
CA LEU A 113 -19.93 -30.28 35.84
C LEU A 113 -20.35 -29.97 37.29
N ASP A 114 -20.80 -28.75 37.54
CA ASP A 114 -21.28 -28.32 38.87
C ASP A 114 -22.55 -29.08 39.28
N HIS A 115 -23.49 -29.28 38.33
CA HIS A 115 -24.67 -30.11 38.56
C HIS A 115 -24.31 -31.58 38.84
N ALA A 116 -23.40 -32.16 38.06
CA ALA A 116 -22.94 -33.54 38.26
C ALA A 116 -22.28 -33.72 39.64
N ASN A 117 -21.48 -32.74 40.07
CA ASN A 117 -20.85 -32.75 41.38
C ASN A 117 -21.89 -32.68 42.52
N ARG A 118 -22.91 -31.82 42.38
CA ARG A 118 -24.03 -31.75 43.34
C ARG A 118 -24.82 -33.06 43.39
N MET A 119 -25.17 -33.63 42.25
CA MET A 119 -25.93 -34.89 42.19
C MET A 119 -25.16 -36.07 42.82
N LYS A 120 -23.85 -36.17 42.59
CA LYS A 120 -22.99 -37.19 43.23
C LYS A 120 -23.04 -37.08 44.76
N ARG A 121 -22.99 -35.86 45.29
CA ARG A 121 -23.10 -35.60 46.73
C ARG A 121 -24.49 -35.95 47.27
N THR A 122 -25.57 -35.66 46.56
CA THR A 122 -26.92 -36.01 47.04
C THR A 122 -27.14 -37.53 47.07
N ARG A 123 -26.62 -38.25 46.06
CA ARG A 123 -26.81 -39.71 45.96
C ARG A 123 -26.10 -40.48 47.07
N THR A 124 -24.93 -40.04 47.50
CA THR A 124 -24.22 -40.69 48.62
C THR A 124 -25.00 -40.54 49.92
N TRP A 125 -25.52 -39.35 50.22
CA TRP A 125 -26.31 -39.11 51.43
C TRP A 125 -27.65 -39.86 51.42
N ALA A 126 -28.32 -39.93 50.27
CA ALA A 126 -29.56 -40.71 50.12
C ALA A 126 -29.34 -42.21 50.40
N CYS A 127 -28.24 -42.80 49.91
CA CYS A 127 -27.90 -44.19 50.20
C CYS A 127 -27.62 -44.42 51.70
N TRP A 128 -26.89 -43.51 52.36
CA TRP A 128 -26.62 -43.61 53.81
C TRP A 128 -27.91 -43.54 54.64
N ILE A 129 -28.83 -42.63 54.29
CA ILE A 129 -30.13 -42.51 54.97
C ILE A 129 -30.97 -43.78 54.75
N GLY A 130 -31.03 -44.29 53.52
CA GLY A 130 -31.76 -45.54 53.22
C GLY A 130 -31.22 -46.74 53.99
N ALA A 131 -29.90 -46.88 54.08
CA ALA A 131 -29.26 -47.94 54.87
C ALA A 131 -29.59 -47.82 56.37
N LEU A 132 -29.56 -46.61 56.94
CA LEU A 132 -29.93 -46.37 58.34
C LEU A 132 -31.39 -46.77 58.62
N VAL A 133 -32.32 -46.38 57.74
CA VAL A 133 -33.75 -46.71 57.88
C VAL A 133 -33.97 -48.22 57.79
N LEU A 134 -33.29 -48.91 56.88
CA LEU A 134 -33.36 -50.37 56.75
C LEU A 134 -32.91 -51.07 58.05
N VAL A 135 -31.77 -50.65 58.61
CA VAL A 135 -31.25 -51.22 59.87
C VAL A 135 -32.24 -50.99 61.01
N PHE A 136 -32.81 -49.79 61.11
CA PHE A 136 -33.82 -49.48 62.12
C PHE A 136 -35.06 -50.39 62.00
N LEU A 137 -35.57 -50.60 60.78
CA LEU A 137 -36.71 -51.50 60.54
C LEU A 137 -36.40 -52.95 60.93
N LEU A 138 -35.20 -53.45 60.63
CA LEU A 138 -34.80 -54.80 61.01
C LEU A 138 -34.75 -54.97 62.54
N ILE A 139 -34.23 -53.97 63.27
CA ILE A 139 -34.21 -53.97 64.73
C ILE A 139 -35.64 -53.98 65.29
N CYS A 140 -36.53 -53.14 64.76
CA CYS A 140 -37.93 -53.12 65.16
C CYS A 140 -38.62 -54.46 64.92
N LEU A 141 -38.39 -55.11 63.78
CA LEU A 141 -38.96 -56.43 63.48
C LEU A 141 -38.48 -57.50 64.44
N ILE A 142 -37.18 -57.52 64.78
CA ILE A 142 -36.61 -58.46 65.74
C ILE A 142 -37.24 -58.24 67.12
N ALA A 143 -37.42 -56.99 67.56
CA ALA A 143 -38.02 -56.67 68.85
C ALA A 143 -39.53 -56.97 68.94
N ILE A 144 -40.22 -57.12 67.81
CA ILE A 144 -41.63 -57.54 67.76
C ILE A 144 -41.75 -59.07 67.68
N LEU A 145 -40.79 -59.74 67.02
CA LEU A 145 -40.79 -61.18 66.82
C LEU A 145 -40.31 -61.97 68.06
N PHE A 146 -39.39 -61.39 68.85
CA PHE A 146 -38.90 -61.92 70.13
C PHE A 146 -39.61 -61.26 71.31
#